data_AF-A0A5D0HY77-F1
#
_entry.id   AF-A0A5D0HY77-F1
#
_cell.length_a   1.000
_cell.length_b   1.000
_cell.length_c   1.000
_cell.angle_alpha   90.00
_cell.angle_beta   90.00
_cell.angle_gamma   90.00
#
_symmetry.space_group_name_H-M   'P 1'
#
loop_
_entity.id
_entity.type
_entity.pdbx_description
1 polymer ?
#
loop_
_entity_poly.entity_id
_entity_poly.type
_entity_poly.pdbx_seq_one_letter_code
_entity_poly.pdbx_strand_id
1 'polypeptide(L)'
;MSDEKNLSDDLNEMLGDAKEGAKKAADKVSEKASELADDAKEIAGEAKEKAKEFAEEAKEAASEFAEDAKEAFGGDNKKVLAGVLGIVFNGLGIHKFILGYNKEGGILLGATLLGMVLSCVGIGLLFVWIPCVIGFVEGIIYLTKSDEEFYNTYQAGKKSWF
;
A
#
# COMPACT_ATOMS: atom_id res chain seq x y z
N MET A 1 17.42 -41.41 22.40
CA MET A 1 16.56 -41.38 21.20
C MET A 1 15.11 -41.52 21.65
N SER A 2 14.44 -40.44 22.07
CA SER A 2 12.98 -40.48 22.34
C SER A 2 12.23 -39.14 22.20
N ASP A 3 12.88 -38.01 21.91
CA ASP A 3 12.20 -36.70 22.00
C ASP A 3 11.60 -36.14 20.69
N GLU A 4 11.77 -36.81 19.54
CA GLU A 4 11.21 -36.32 18.26
C GLU A 4 9.76 -36.76 17.98
N LYS A 5 9.18 -37.65 18.80
CA LYS A 5 7.88 -38.27 18.52
C LYS A 5 6.66 -37.54 19.07
N ASN A 6 6.83 -36.55 19.97
CA ASN A 6 5.70 -35.84 20.57
C ASN A 6 5.24 -34.63 19.75
N LEU A 7 6.17 -33.91 19.10
CA LEU A 7 5.84 -32.64 18.44
C LEU A 7 5.00 -32.83 17.16
N SER A 8 5.20 -33.92 16.43
CA SER A 8 4.39 -34.24 15.24
C SER A 8 2.97 -34.65 15.57
N ASP A 9 2.78 -35.30 16.72
CA ASP A 9 1.49 -35.81 17.16
C ASP A 9 0.63 -34.64 17.69
N ASP A 10 1.20 -33.74 18.49
CA ASP A 10 0.56 -32.49 18.92
C ASP A 10 0.17 -31.60 17.72
N LEU A 11 1.03 -31.52 16.69
CA LEU A 11 0.76 -30.70 15.50
C LEU A 11 -0.41 -31.25 14.67
N ASN A 12 -0.53 -32.58 14.58
CA ASN A 12 -1.62 -33.23 13.86
C ASN A 12 -2.97 -33.10 14.59
N GLU A 13 -2.96 -33.16 15.93
CA GLU A 13 -4.16 -32.94 16.74
C GLU A 13 -4.68 -31.51 16.58
N MET A 14 -3.79 -30.52 16.68
CA MET A 14 -4.14 -29.11 16.52
C MET A 14 -4.62 -28.77 15.10
N LEU A 15 -4.05 -29.42 14.08
CA LEU A 15 -4.51 -29.30 12.68
C LEU A 15 -5.90 -29.92 12.49
N GLY A 16 -6.19 -31.03 13.20
CA GLY A 16 -7.50 -31.67 13.25
C GLY A 16 -8.57 -30.73 13.80
N ASP A 17 -8.31 -30.13 14.96
CA ASP A 17 -9.21 -29.19 15.62
C ASP A 17 -9.45 -27.93 14.77
N ALA A 18 -8.41 -27.40 14.13
CA ALA A 18 -8.53 -26.25 13.24
C ALA A 18 -9.41 -26.57 12.01
N LYS A 19 -9.27 -27.78 11.44
CA LYS A 19 -10.06 -28.23 10.30
C LYS A 19 -11.52 -28.46 10.67
N GLU A 20 -11.78 -28.99 11.87
CA GLU A 20 -13.14 -29.17 12.39
C GLU A 20 -13.81 -27.83 12.71
N GLY A 21 -13.07 -26.89 13.31
CA GLY A 21 -13.53 -25.52 13.53
C GLY A 21 -13.88 -24.80 12.23
N ALA A 22 -13.04 -24.93 11.21
CA ALA A 22 -13.29 -24.37 9.88
C ALA A 22 -14.54 -24.98 9.23
N LYS A 23 -14.70 -26.32 9.32
CA LYS A 23 -15.87 -27.01 8.76
C LYS A 23 -17.16 -26.57 9.46
N LYS A 24 -17.14 -26.46 10.79
CA LYS A 24 -18.30 -26.04 11.58
C LYS A 24 -18.68 -24.58 11.34
N ALA A 25 -17.69 -23.71 11.09
CA ALA A 25 -17.94 -22.34 10.68
C ALA A 25 -18.52 -22.27 9.26
N ALA A 26 -17.98 -23.06 8.33
CA ALA A 26 -18.49 -23.15 6.96
C ALA A 26 -19.93 -23.68 6.92
N ASP A 27 -20.24 -24.73 7.69
CA ASP A 27 -21.60 -25.29 7.79
C ASP A 27 -22.58 -24.24 8.34
N LYS A 28 -22.20 -23.49 9.39
CA LYS A 28 -23.03 -22.39 9.92
C LYS A 28 -23.24 -21.24 8.93
N VAL A 29 -22.20 -20.88 8.17
CA VAL A 29 -22.30 -19.83 7.14
C VAL A 29 -23.20 -20.30 6.00
N SER A 30 -23.08 -21.57 5.59
CA SER A 30 -23.94 -22.15 4.56
C SER A 30 -25.40 -22.19 5.00
N GLU A 31 -25.67 -22.56 6.26
CA GLU A 31 -27.04 -22.62 6.82
C GLU A 31 -27.66 -21.21 6.91
N LYS A 32 -26.90 -20.24 7.45
CA LYS A 32 -27.30 -18.83 7.48
C LYS A 32 -27.55 -18.24 6.10
N ALA A 33 -26.74 -18.62 5.11
CA ALA A 33 -26.89 -18.15 3.74
C ALA A 33 -28.13 -18.76 3.07
N SER A 34 -28.46 -20.04 3.35
CA SER A 34 -29.70 -20.64 2.86
C SER A 34 -30.94 -20.01 3.48
N GLU A 35 -30.94 -19.73 4.79
CA GLU A 35 -32.06 -19.03 5.44
C GLU A 35 -32.27 -17.63 4.85
N LEU A 36 -31.19 -16.86 4.68
CA LEU A 36 -31.26 -15.53 4.06
C LEU A 36 -31.73 -15.58 2.60
N ALA A 37 -31.38 -16.64 1.87
CA ALA A 37 -31.79 -16.80 0.47
C ALA A 37 -33.28 -17.18 0.34
N ASP A 38 -33.81 -18.00 1.25
CA ASP A 38 -35.22 -18.36 1.29
C ASP A 38 -36.10 -17.19 1.76
N ASP A 39 -35.67 -16.43 2.76
CA ASP A 39 -36.33 -15.17 3.18
C ASP A 39 -36.29 -14.12 2.05
N ALA A 40 -35.18 -14.01 1.32
CA ALA A 40 -35.07 -13.10 0.17
C ALA A 40 -35.96 -13.52 -1.02
N LYS A 41 -36.31 -14.81 -1.13
CA LYS A 41 -37.18 -15.35 -2.18
C LYS A 41 -38.64 -14.94 -2.00
N GLU A 42 -39.07 -14.72 -0.76
CA GLU A 42 -40.42 -14.26 -0.42
C GLU A 42 -40.60 -12.75 -0.67
N ILE A 43 -39.52 -11.96 -0.55
CA ILE A 43 -39.50 -10.49 -0.68
C ILE A 43 -39.18 -10.05 -2.15
N ALA A 44 -39.21 -10.98 -3.10
CA ALA A 44 -38.58 -10.85 -4.42
C ALA A 44 -39.14 -9.78 -5.37
N GLY A 45 -40.30 -9.18 -5.09
CA GLY A 45 -40.93 -8.15 -5.94
C GLY A 45 -40.33 -6.76 -5.77
N GLU A 46 -40.36 -6.23 -4.54
CA GLU A 46 -39.95 -4.85 -4.22
C GLU A 46 -38.50 -4.75 -3.73
N ALA A 47 -37.98 -5.78 -3.06
CA ALA A 47 -36.58 -5.79 -2.63
C ALA A 47 -35.60 -5.93 -3.80
N LYS A 48 -36.01 -6.49 -4.93
CA LYS A 48 -35.15 -6.64 -6.11
C LYS A 48 -34.83 -5.30 -6.76
N GLU A 49 -35.77 -4.35 -6.72
CA GLU A 49 -35.55 -3.00 -7.23
C GLU A 49 -34.65 -2.20 -6.29
N LYS A 50 -34.90 -2.26 -4.98
CA LYS A 50 -34.03 -1.64 -3.96
C LYS A 50 -32.64 -2.27 -3.89
N ALA A 51 -32.52 -3.58 -4.06
CA ALA A 51 -31.23 -4.27 -4.12
C ALA A 51 -30.47 -3.91 -5.41
N LYS A 52 -31.18 -3.64 -6.51
CA LYS A 52 -30.58 -3.12 -7.74
C LYS A 52 -30.07 -1.70 -7.56
N GLU A 53 -30.85 -0.82 -6.94
CA GLU A 53 -30.41 0.55 -6.63
C GLU A 53 -29.20 0.53 -5.70
N PHE A 54 -29.25 -0.26 -4.62
CA PHE A 54 -28.15 -0.36 -3.67
C PHE A 54 -26.90 -1.03 -4.28
N ALA A 55 -27.08 -1.99 -5.18
CA ALA A 55 -25.98 -2.61 -5.91
C ALA A 55 -25.36 -1.67 -6.95
N GLU A 56 -26.18 -0.85 -7.62
CA GLU A 56 -25.68 0.21 -8.51
C GLU A 56 -24.94 1.29 -7.71
N GLU A 57 -25.48 1.79 -6.59
CA GLU A 57 -24.77 2.72 -5.69
C GLU A 57 -23.46 2.14 -5.15
N ALA A 58 -23.47 0.88 -4.68
CA ALA A 58 -22.26 0.23 -4.19
C ALA A 58 -21.24 -0.02 -5.30
N LYS A 59 -21.71 -0.32 -6.51
CA LYS A 59 -20.85 -0.48 -7.69
C LYS A 59 -20.28 0.86 -8.13
N GLU A 60 -21.07 1.93 -8.10
CA GLU A 60 -20.68 3.30 -8.45
C GLU A 60 -19.61 3.80 -7.46
N ALA A 61 -19.86 3.65 -6.15
CA ALA A 61 -18.88 3.95 -5.10
C ALA A 61 -17.61 3.09 -5.19
N ALA A 62 -17.75 1.81 -5.55
CA ALA A 62 -16.59 0.95 -5.78
C ALA A 62 -15.81 1.33 -7.04
N SER A 63 -16.49 1.80 -8.10
CA SER A 63 -15.81 2.30 -9.30
C SER A 63 -15.13 3.63 -9.04
N GLU A 64 -15.75 4.58 -8.33
CA GLU A 64 -15.08 5.82 -7.91
C GLU A 64 -13.86 5.51 -7.04
N PHE A 65 -14.01 4.62 -6.05
CA PHE A 65 -12.88 4.23 -5.20
C PHE A 65 -11.79 3.51 -6.00
N ALA A 66 -12.15 2.69 -6.98
CA ALA A 66 -11.18 2.01 -7.85
C ALA A 66 -10.51 2.98 -8.83
N GLU A 67 -11.22 4.00 -9.33
CA GLU A 67 -10.64 5.07 -10.16
C GLU A 67 -9.73 5.96 -9.33
N ASP A 68 -10.12 6.39 -8.14
CA ASP A 68 -9.27 7.12 -7.19
C ASP A 68 -8.04 6.30 -6.80
N ALA A 69 -8.21 5.01 -6.52
CA ALA A 69 -7.09 4.11 -6.22
C ALA A 69 -6.21 3.88 -7.45
N LYS A 70 -6.77 3.85 -8.66
CA LYS A 70 -6.00 3.73 -9.90
C LYS A 70 -5.31 5.03 -10.24
N GLU A 71 -5.87 6.19 -9.93
CA GLU A 71 -5.20 7.48 -10.07
C GLU A 71 -4.09 7.64 -9.02
N ALA A 72 -4.34 7.20 -7.78
CA ALA A 72 -3.37 7.24 -6.70
C ALA A 72 -2.27 6.17 -6.84
N PHE A 73 -2.57 4.99 -7.38
CA PHE A 73 -1.65 3.83 -7.35
C PHE A 73 -1.46 3.11 -8.69
N GLY A 74 -2.29 3.36 -9.70
CA GLY A 74 -2.42 2.51 -10.90
C GLY A 74 -2.26 3.18 -12.27
N GLY A 75 -1.98 4.48 -12.37
CA GLY A 75 -1.83 5.20 -13.63
C GLY A 75 -0.44 5.81 -13.78
N ASP A 76 -0.04 6.16 -15.00
CA ASP A 76 1.27 6.73 -15.38
C ASP A 76 1.80 7.89 -14.51
N ASN A 77 0.97 8.44 -13.62
CA ASN A 77 1.32 9.40 -12.59
C ASN A 77 1.94 8.74 -11.35
N LYS A 78 3.27 8.65 -11.36
CA LYS A 78 4.10 8.22 -10.21
C LYS A 78 4.09 9.21 -9.03
N LYS A 79 3.13 10.14 -8.98
CA LYS A 79 3.09 11.27 -8.03
C LYS A 79 2.98 10.80 -6.59
N VAL A 80 1.91 10.08 -6.28
CA VAL A 80 1.63 9.60 -4.93
C VAL A 80 2.73 8.64 -4.49
N LEU A 81 3.16 7.73 -5.38
CA LEU A 81 4.26 6.82 -5.11
C LEU A 81 5.57 7.56 -4.80
N ALA A 82 5.97 8.54 -5.61
CA ALA A 82 7.17 9.34 -5.37
C ALA A 82 7.04 10.21 -4.10
N GLY A 83 5.85 10.75 -3.83
CA GLY A 83 5.57 11.57 -2.65
C GLY A 83 5.67 10.78 -1.34
N VAL A 84 4.97 9.65 -1.27
CA VAL A 84 4.99 8.75 -0.10
C VAL A 84 6.40 8.18 0.12
N LEU A 85 7.09 7.75 -0.93
CA LEU A 85 8.46 7.25 -0.80
C LEU A 85 9.46 8.35 -0.44
N GLY A 86 9.20 9.60 -0.83
CA GLY A 86 9.98 10.76 -0.42
C GLY A 86 9.84 11.03 1.08
N ILE A 87 8.66 10.75 1.67
CA ILE A 87 8.44 10.89 3.11
C ILE A 87 9.01 9.68 3.88
N VAL A 88 8.72 8.45 3.43
CA VAL A 88 9.07 7.21 4.16
C VAL A 88 10.55 6.84 3.99
N PHE A 89 11.09 6.94 2.77
CA PHE A 89 12.46 6.58 2.43
C PHE A 89 13.35 7.77 2.05
N ASN A 90 12.92 8.94 2.50
CA ASN A 90 13.55 10.24 2.42
C ASN A 90 15.07 10.26 2.24
N GLY A 91 15.83 9.87 3.28
CA GLY A 91 17.29 9.94 3.27
C GLY A 91 17.95 9.01 2.25
N LEU A 92 17.24 8.03 1.71
CA LEU A 92 17.75 7.11 0.69
C LEU A 92 17.55 7.62 -0.74
N GLY A 93 16.67 8.59 -0.96
CA GLY A 93 16.42 9.16 -2.28
C GLY A 93 15.65 8.24 -3.24
N ILE A 94 14.98 7.21 -2.74
CA ILE A 94 14.26 6.19 -3.53
C ILE A 94 13.20 6.82 -4.44
N HIS A 95 12.55 7.89 -3.99
CA HIS A 95 11.56 8.64 -4.76
C HIS A 95 12.12 9.21 -6.08
N LYS A 96 13.41 9.55 -6.14
CA LYS A 96 14.05 10.02 -7.37
C LYS A 96 14.34 8.91 -8.37
N PHE A 97 14.68 7.71 -7.89
CA PHE A 97 14.94 6.56 -8.77
C PHE A 97 13.68 6.15 -9.55
N ILE A 98 12.50 6.25 -8.93
CA ILE A 98 11.21 5.90 -9.55
C ILE A 98 10.83 6.85 -10.69
N LEU A 99 11.23 8.11 -10.59
CA LEU A 99 11.07 9.13 -11.64
C LEU A 99 12.15 9.04 -12.74
N GLY A 100 13.12 8.14 -12.58
CA GLY A 100 14.21 7.90 -13.52
C GLY A 100 15.43 8.82 -13.32
N TYR A 101 15.51 9.54 -12.20
CA TYR A 101 16.64 10.39 -11.82
C TYR A 101 17.73 9.59 -11.11
N ASN A 102 18.29 8.59 -11.82
CA ASN A 102 19.27 7.67 -11.24
C ASN A 102 20.55 8.37 -10.76
N LYS A 103 20.95 9.47 -11.41
CA LYS A 103 22.15 10.23 -11.02
C LYS A 103 21.90 11.00 -9.72
N GLU A 104 20.77 11.68 -9.62
CA GLU A 104 20.40 12.52 -8.49
C GLU A 104 20.05 11.68 -7.26
N GLY A 105 19.31 10.58 -7.45
CA GLY A 105 19.08 9.59 -6.41
C GLY A 105 20.38 8.97 -5.90
N GLY A 106 21.33 8.67 -6.80
CA GLY A 106 22.65 8.16 -6.44
C GLY A 106 23.49 9.17 -5.65
N ILE A 107 23.41 10.46 -5.98
CA ILE A 107 24.07 11.53 -5.22
C ILE A 107 23.47 11.63 -3.82
N LEU A 108 22.14 11.60 -3.68
CA LEU A 108 21.49 11.68 -2.37
C LEU A 108 21.85 10.46 -1.50
N LEU A 109 21.80 9.25 -2.08
CA LEU A 109 22.21 8.02 -1.42
C LEU A 109 23.69 8.06 -1.00
N GLY A 110 24.57 8.48 -1.90
CA GLY A 110 26.00 8.61 -1.66
C GLY A 110 26.31 9.64 -0.58
N ALA A 111 25.62 10.79 -0.57
CA ALA A 111 25.74 11.82 0.45
C ALA A 111 25.26 11.32 1.82
N THR A 112 24.16 10.58 1.87
CA THR A 112 23.66 9.97 3.11
C THR A 112 24.63 8.91 3.64
N LEU A 113 25.16 8.04 2.78
CA LEU A 113 26.15 7.02 3.17
C LEU A 113 27.47 7.67 3.63
N LEU A 114 27.97 8.66 2.90
CA LEU A 114 29.17 9.41 3.28
C LEU A 114 28.95 10.15 4.60
N GLY A 115 27.80 10.83 4.74
CA GLY A 115 27.38 11.47 5.98
C GLY A 115 27.33 10.48 7.14
N MET A 116 26.81 9.27 6.93
CA MET A 116 26.77 8.21 7.92
C MET A 116 28.17 7.74 8.34
N VAL A 117 29.09 7.55 7.39
CA VAL A 117 30.49 7.20 7.67
C VAL A 117 31.22 8.31 8.44
N LEU A 118 31.06 9.57 8.02
CA LEU A 118 31.60 10.73 8.74
C LEU A 118 30.93 10.94 10.11
N SER A 119 29.69 10.47 10.28
CA SER A 119 28.96 10.52 11.54
C SER A 119 29.58 9.59 12.59
N CYS A 120 30.22 8.48 12.18
CA CYS A 120 31.01 7.63 13.07
C CYS A 120 32.22 8.35 13.69
N VAL A 121 32.69 9.45 13.07
CA VAL A 121 33.78 10.32 13.57
C VAL A 121 33.21 11.54 14.32
N GLY A 122 31.90 11.58 14.59
CA GLY A 122 31.20 12.63 15.35
C GLY A 122 30.86 13.89 14.56
N ILE A 123 31.56 14.19 13.47
CA ILE A 123 31.40 15.42 12.68
C ILE A 123 30.22 15.30 11.68
N GLY A 124 29.93 14.09 11.19
CA GLY A 124 28.86 13.88 10.20
C GLY A 124 27.42 14.03 10.72
N LEU A 125 27.22 14.07 12.05
CA LEU A 125 25.90 14.23 12.66
C LEU A 125 25.21 15.53 12.26
N LEU A 126 25.95 16.59 11.90
CA LEU A 126 25.37 17.86 11.43
C LEU A 126 24.95 17.82 9.95
N PHE A 127 25.61 16.99 9.14
CA PHE A 127 25.39 16.95 7.69
C PHE A 127 24.41 15.85 7.25
N VAL A 128 24.22 14.82 8.07
CA VAL A 128 23.26 13.71 7.81
C VAL A 128 21.80 14.19 7.72
N TRP A 129 21.43 15.27 8.41
CA TRP A 129 20.05 15.75 8.40
C TRP A 129 19.68 16.48 7.11
N ILE A 130 20.65 17.01 6.38
CA ILE A 130 20.42 17.78 5.15
C ILE A 130 19.70 16.94 4.07
N PRO A 131 20.18 15.75 3.66
CA PRO A 131 19.46 14.92 2.70
C PRO A 131 18.09 14.45 3.22
N CYS A 132 17.94 14.26 4.53
CA CYS A 132 16.64 13.94 5.16
C CYS A 132 15.65 15.11 5.14
N VAL A 133 16.09 16.35 5.23
CA VAL A 133 15.16 17.49 5.06
C VAL A 133 14.78 17.63 3.59
N ILE A 134 15.75 17.40 2.70
CA ILE A 134 15.55 17.54 1.27
C ILE A 134 14.50 16.53 0.75
N GLY A 135 14.65 15.23 1.05
CA GLY A 135 13.68 14.22 0.61
C GLY A 135 12.29 14.42 1.24
N PHE A 136 12.21 14.96 2.46
CA PHE A 136 10.94 15.24 3.14
C PHE A 136 10.16 16.30 2.39
N VAL A 137 10.81 17.44 2.12
CA VAL A 137 10.18 18.57 1.45
C VAL A 137 9.80 18.18 0.02
N GLU A 138 10.60 17.34 -0.67
CA GLU A 138 10.25 16.86 -2.00
C GLU A 138 9.04 15.94 -1.97
N GLY A 139 8.97 15.04 -0.98
CA GLY A 139 7.81 14.18 -0.77
C GLY A 139 6.52 14.97 -0.58
N ILE A 140 6.57 16.04 0.23
CA ILE A 140 5.44 16.96 0.41
C ILE A 140 5.12 17.70 -0.89
N ILE A 141 6.12 18.26 -1.58
CA ILE A 141 5.91 19.00 -2.83
C ILE A 141 5.21 18.13 -3.87
N TYR A 142 5.63 16.88 -4.02
CA TYR A 142 5.01 15.95 -4.96
C TYR A 142 3.54 15.67 -4.62
N LEU A 143 3.22 15.49 -3.33
CA LEU A 143 1.83 15.29 -2.89
C LEU A 143 0.97 16.55 -2.99
N THR A 144 1.57 17.74 -2.85
CA THR A 144 0.85 19.03 -2.91
C THR A 144 0.62 19.55 -4.33
N LYS A 145 1.25 18.95 -5.36
CA LYS A 145 1.02 19.32 -6.76
C LYS A 145 -0.18 18.57 -7.36
N SER A 146 -0.87 19.23 -8.29
CA SER A 146 -1.83 18.57 -9.17
C SER A 146 -1.12 17.57 -10.10
N ASP A 147 -1.80 16.51 -10.50
CA ASP A 147 -1.23 15.42 -11.30
C ASP A 147 -0.64 15.89 -12.64
N GLU A 148 -1.32 16.80 -13.35
CA GLU A 148 -0.79 17.39 -14.60
C GLU A 148 0.49 18.20 -14.38
N GLU A 149 0.51 19.06 -13.36
CA GLU A 149 1.72 19.83 -13.02
C GLU A 149 2.88 18.92 -12.63
N PHE A 150 2.61 17.86 -11.87
CA PHE A 150 3.62 16.89 -11.49
C PHE A 150 4.19 16.17 -12.72
N TYR A 151 3.31 15.70 -13.61
CA TYR A 151 3.71 15.03 -14.84
C TYR A 151 4.57 15.94 -15.71
N ASN A 152 4.09 17.16 -15.99
CA ASN A 152 4.79 18.11 -16.85
C ASN A 152 6.13 18.56 -16.26
N THR A 153 6.22 18.69 -14.94
CA THR A 153 7.44 19.18 -14.27
C THR A 153 8.46 18.06 -14.05
N TYR A 154 8.04 16.93 -13.48
CA TYR A 154 8.93 15.89 -12.96
C TYR A 154 8.97 14.61 -13.80
N GLN A 155 8.01 14.37 -14.70
CA GLN A 155 8.07 13.22 -15.62
C GLN A 155 8.52 13.64 -17.03
N ALA A 156 7.81 14.59 -17.65
CA ALA A 156 8.10 15.10 -18.99
C ALA A 156 9.23 16.13 -18.98
N GLY A 157 9.14 17.14 -18.10
CA GLY A 157 10.12 18.24 -17.99
C GLY A 157 11.44 17.87 -17.30
N LYS A 158 11.51 16.66 -16.72
CA LYS A 158 12.71 16.12 -16.06
C LYS A 158 13.38 17.06 -15.04
N LYS A 159 12.61 17.81 -14.25
CA LYS A 159 13.13 18.68 -13.19
C LYS A 159 13.78 17.88 -12.06
N SER A 160 15.08 18.06 -11.85
CA SER A 160 15.92 17.19 -11.02
C SER A 160 15.83 17.44 -9.51
N TRP A 161 15.47 18.64 -9.07
CA TRP A 161 15.27 19.02 -7.66
C TRP A 161 14.12 20.01 -7.55
N PHE A 162 13.53 20.12 -6.36
CA PHE A 162 12.56 21.17 -5.94
C PHE A 162 12.12 22.12 -7.06
#